data_AF-A0AAV3IQZ0-F1
#
_entry.id   AF-A0AAV3IQZ0-F1
#
_cell.length_a   1.000
_cell.length_b   1.000
_cell.length_c   1.000
_cell.angle_alpha   90.00
_cell.angle_beta   90.00
_cell.angle_gamma   90.00
#
_symmetry.space_group_name_H-M   'P 1'
#
loop_
_entity.id
_entity.type
_entity.pdbx_description
1 polymer ?
#
loop_
_entity_poly.entity_id
_entity_poly.type
_entity_poly.pdbx_seq_one_letter_code
_entity_poly.pdbx_strand_id
1 'polypeptide(L)'
;MKKFLWWGMSFYLSMSLHTVALAQSHLSTISFNQPLKYKIDYIDPRFHITKEQFVQIGKEAAEIWQKETGKTYFIYDSQAELTINLVFDDYQTAQNERKININKLLQQQEEWREKNKAVLLSKQQIEEETTLLNEAKVQLNNRFEQYQKDVTIFNQGNVGKFNQADLIKRQAELTRLSLDLKTKFSHHSNKIETLNAQIKQINQQQNMLNQAIKEFNLSTTDRPETFHKGLFSQNQIQIYGFNSFDDLRLTLAHEFGHALGLKHTTDPKSLMYPRLKEQDIHNFKLTHSDLDLLSSTYSSNDKNH
;
A
#
# COMPACT_ATOMS: atom_id res chain seq x y z
N MET A 1 10.75 -27.68 28.64
CA MET A 1 11.90 -27.01 29.29
C MET A 1 12.46 -26.05 28.25
N LYS A 2 12.60 -24.72 28.41
CA LYS A 2 12.75 -23.86 29.58
C LYS A 2 11.90 -22.59 29.45
N LYS A 3 11.34 -22.17 30.59
CA LYS A 3 10.82 -20.83 30.87
C LYS A 3 12.00 -19.88 31.11
N PHE A 4 11.87 -18.59 30.81
CA PHE A 4 12.63 -17.54 31.49
C PHE A 4 11.70 -16.39 31.88
N LEU A 5 11.76 -16.04 33.17
CA LEU A 5 11.02 -14.99 33.87
C LEU A 5 11.75 -13.64 33.79
N TRP A 6 10.98 -12.58 33.53
CA TRP A 6 10.75 -11.37 34.32
C TRP A 6 11.80 -10.88 35.34
N TRP A 7 12.28 -9.64 35.16
CA TRP A 7 12.37 -8.49 36.10
C TRP A 7 12.28 -7.24 35.18
N GLY A 8 11.48 -6.18 35.34
CA GLY A 8 10.96 -5.50 36.52
C GLY A 8 11.67 -4.15 36.65
N MET A 9 11.08 -3.03 36.20
CA MET A 9 11.23 -1.70 36.82
C MET A 9 10.32 -0.61 36.21
N SER A 10 9.58 0.05 37.11
CA SER A 10 9.16 1.45 37.15
C SER A 10 8.24 2.06 36.09
N PHE A 11 6.96 2.12 36.46
CA PHE A 11 6.15 3.34 36.62
C PHE A 11 6.81 4.66 36.17
N TYR A 12 6.27 5.26 35.11
CA TYR A 12 6.00 6.70 35.06
C TYR A 12 4.62 6.91 34.45
N LEU A 13 3.69 7.27 35.31
CA LEU A 13 2.42 7.88 34.96
C LEU A 13 2.76 9.30 34.47
N SER A 14 2.76 9.54 33.17
CA SER A 14 2.65 10.91 32.65
C SER A 14 1.25 11.09 32.10
N MET A 15 0.38 11.68 32.92
CA MET A 15 -0.74 12.46 32.41
C MET A 15 -0.15 13.56 31.53
N SER A 16 -0.11 13.36 30.22
CA SER A 16 0.07 14.48 29.29
C SER A 16 -1.26 15.24 29.26
N LEU A 17 -1.29 16.38 29.95
CA LEU A 17 -2.25 17.44 29.66
C LEU A 17 -2.21 17.68 28.15
N HIS A 18 -3.30 17.33 27.47
CA HIS A 18 -3.52 17.85 26.13
C HIS A 18 -3.82 19.33 26.30
N THR A 19 -2.81 20.17 26.11
CA THR A 19 -3.05 21.55 25.72
C THR A 19 -3.62 21.49 24.31
N VAL A 20 -4.94 21.50 24.20
CA VAL A 20 -5.60 21.96 22.99
C VAL A 20 -5.06 23.36 22.76
N ALA A 21 -4.22 23.52 21.75
CA ALA A 21 -3.86 24.83 21.24
C ALA A 21 -5.16 25.41 20.67
N LEU A 22 -5.89 26.14 21.51
CA LEU A 22 -6.98 27.01 21.08
C LEU A 22 -6.31 28.08 20.22
N ALA A 23 -6.45 27.95 18.90
CA ALA A 23 -6.13 29.02 17.98
C ALA A 23 -7.05 30.20 18.32
N GLN A 24 -6.52 31.15 19.10
CA GLN A 24 -7.17 32.41 19.36
C GLN A 24 -6.93 33.32 18.16
N SER A 25 -8.03 33.67 17.49
CA SER A 25 -8.04 34.67 16.44
C SER A 25 -7.71 36.05 17.05
N HIS A 26 -6.64 36.70 16.57
CA HIS A 26 -6.35 38.11 16.82
C HIS A 26 -7.11 39.02 15.84
N LEU A 27 -8.34 38.66 15.52
CA LEU A 27 -9.24 39.58 14.85
C LEU A 27 -9.85 40.46 15.93
N SER A 28 -9.36 41.70 16.01
CA SER A 28 -10.09 42.82 16.60
C SER A 28 -11.54 42.67 16.17
N THR A 29 -12.43 42.36 17.12
CA THR A 29 -13.89 42.19 16.96
C THR A 29 -14.36 42.56 15.56
N ILE A 30 -14.40 41.58 14.64
CA ILE A 30 -14.91 41.81 13.28
C ILE A 30 -16.29 42.39 13.46
N SER A 31 -16.49 43.64 13.05
CA SER A 31 -17.83 44.16 12.82
C SER A 31 -18.33 43.44 11.57
N PHE A 32 -19.12 42.38 11.76
CA PHE A 32 -19.64 41.48 10.72
C PHE A 32 -20.63 42.15 9.73
N ASN A 33 -20.68 43.48 9.74
CA ASN A 33 -21.37 44.34 8.77
C ASN A 33 -20.51 44.73 7.57
N GLN A 34 -19.21 44.39 7.54
CA GLN A 34 -18.35 44.63 6.38
C GLN A 34 -17.83 43.31 5.78
N PRO A 35 -17.84 43.16 4.45
CA PRO A 35 -17.27 41.98 3.79
C PRO A 35 -15.78 41.82 4.08
N LEU A 36 -15.33 40.58 4.30
CA LEU A 36 -13.92 40.24 4.44
C LEU A 36 -13.22 40.44 3.09
N LYS A 37 -12.17 41.25 3.10
CA LYS A 37 -11.34 41.44 1.92
C LYS A 37 -10.28 40.37 1.86
N TYR A 38 -9.99 39.83 0.67
CA TYR A 38 -8.90 38.86 0.46
C TYR A 38 -8.07 39.18 -0.78
N LYS A 39 -6.81 38.73 -0.79
CA LYS A 39 -5.89 38.82 -1.93
C LYS A 39 -5.32 37.46 -2.30
N ILE A 40 -4.97 37.31 -3.58
CA ILE A 40 -4.12 36.23 -4.06
C ILE A 40 -2.67 36.72 -3.97
N ASP A 41 -1.86 36.07 -3.13
CA ASP A 41 -0.50 36.51 -2.79
C ASP A 41 0.55 35.69 -3.57
N TYR A 42 0.81 34.44 -3.16
CA TYR A 42 1.72 33.54 -3.87
C TYR A 42 1.00 32.48 -4.72
N ILE A 43 1.54 32.21 -5.91
CA ILE A 43 1.12 31.13 -6.80
C ILE A 43 2.35 30.36 -7.23
N ASP A 44 2.43 29.08 -6.86
CA ASP A 44 3.50 28.22 -7.33
C ASP A 44 3.38 28.00 -8.87
N PRO A 45 4.41 28.34 -9.66
CA PRO A 45 4.37 28.24 -11.12
C PRO A 45 4.05 26.83 -11.64
N ARG A 46 4.31 25.78 -10.86
CA ARG A 46 4.04 24.37 -11.23
C ARG A 46 2.57 24.07 -11.46
N PHE A 47 1.65 24.89 -10.94
CA PHE A 47 0.21 24.73 -11.18
C PHE A 47 -0.25 25.25 -12.53
N HIS A 48 0.61 25.96 -13.28
CA HIS A 48 0.28 26.50 -14.61
C HIS A 48 -1.04 27.31 -14.63
N ILE A 49 -1.37 27.97 -13.53
CA ILE A 49 -2.52 28.86 -13.39
C ILE A 49 -2.05 30.31 -13.30
N THR A 50 -2.70 31.19 -14.08
CA THR A 50 -2.41 32.63 -14.02
C THR A 50 -3.04 33.27 -12.78
N LYS A 51 -2.51 34.43 -12.37
CA LYS A 51 -3.09 35.18 -11.24
C LYS A 51 -4.53 35.59 -11.53
N GLU A 52 -4.82 35.99 -12.77
CA GLU A 52 -6.13 36.40 -13.22
C GLU A 52 -7.15 35.26 -13.11
N GLN A 53 -6.76 34.06 -13.56
CA GLN A 53 -7.59 32.85 -13.39
C GLN A 53 -7.83 32.52 -11.92
N PHE A 54 -6.80 32.58 -11.09
CA PHE A 54 -6.96 32.23 -9.68
C PHE A 54 -7.82 33.25 -8.92
N VAL A 55 -7.67 34.55 -9.24
CA VAL A 55 -8.56 35.61 -8.75
C VAL A 55 -10.01 35.36 -9.16
N GLN A 56 -10.22 34.95 -10.41
CA GLN A 56 -11.56 34.65 -10.92
C GLN A 56 -12.21 33.49 -10.17
N ILE A 57 -11.47 32.39 -9.96
CA ILE A 57 -11.95 31.24 -9.17
C ILE A 57 -12.23 31.64 -7.71
N GLY A 58 -11.41 32.50 -7.12
CA GLY A 58 -11.67 33.06 -5.78
C GLY A 58 -12.98 33.84 -5.71
N LYS A 59 -13.32 34.62 -6.74
CA LYS A 59 -14.60 35.33 -6.82
C LYS A 59 -15.77 34.35 -6.94
N GLU A 60 -15.65 33.34 -7.79
CA GLU A 60 -16.66 32.29 -7.95
C GLU A 60 -16.88 31.49 -6.66
N ALA A 61 -15.82 31.25 -5.88
CA ALA A 61 -15.90 30.63 -4.57
C ALA A 61 -16.64 31.52 -3.55
N ALA A 62 -16.36 32.82 -3.54
CA ALA A 62 -17.07 33.80 -2.71
C ALA A 62 -18.56 33.91 -3.07
N GLU A 63 -18.89 33.80 -4.37
CA GLU A 63 -20.26 33.84 -4.87
C GLU A 63 -21.14 32.70 -4.34
N ILE A 64 -20.57 31.53 -4.00
CA ILE A 64 -21.32 30.42 -3.39
C ILE A 64 -22.00 30.88 -2.09
N TRP A 65 -21.28 31.64 -1.26
CA TRP A 65 -21.83 32.18 -0.01
C TRP A 65 -22.86 33.27 -0.26
N GLN A 66 -22.67 34.11 -1.28
CA GLN A 66 -23.58 35.21 -1.59
C GLN A 66 -24.89 34.75 -2.24
N LYS A 67 -24.84 33.78 -3.15
CA LYS A 67 -25.99 33.40 -3.99
C LYS A 67 -27.20 32.92 -3.17
N GLU A 68 -26.96 32.11 -2.15
CA GLU A 68 -28.02 31.50 -1.34
C GLU A 68 -28.42 32.35 -0.12
N THR A 69 -27.61 33.35 0.26
CA THR A 69 -27.85 34.19 1.44
C THR A 69 -28.23 35.64 1.11
N GLY A 70 -27.94 36.10 -0.11
CA GLY A 70 -28.10 37.48 -0.54
C GLY A 70 -27.09 38.48 0.05
N LYS A 71 -26.16 38.03 0.91
CA LYS A 71 -25.17 38.89 1.58
C LYS A 71 -23.79 38.70 0.95
N THR A 72 -23.11 39.80 0.66
CA THR A 72 -21.70 39.78 0.25
C THR A 72 -20.82 39.57 1.48
N TYR A 73 -20.18 38.39 1.58
CA TYR A 73 -19.27 38.05 2.66
C TYR A 73 -17.81 38.33 2.34
N PHE A 74 -17.44 38.27 1.05
CA PHE A 74 -16.05 38.41 0.61
C PHE A 74 -15.92 39.36 -0.57
N ILE A 75 -14.84 40.15 -0.57
CA ILE A 75 -14.48 41.04 -1.68
C ILE A 75 -13.00 40.82 -2.01
N TYR A 76 -12.69 40.64 -3.30
CA TYR A 76 -11.31 40.64 -3.74
C TYR A 76 -10.71 42.06 -3.65
N ASP A 77 -9.60 42.21 -2.96
CA ASP A 77 -8.85 43.46 -2.87
C ASP A 77 -7.35 43.13 -2.84
N SER A 78 -6.58 43.66 -3.80
CA SER A 78 -5.15 43.39 -3.90
C SER A 78 -4.33 43.81 -2.66
N GLN A 79 -4.87 44.69 -1.82
CA GLN A 79 -4.23 45.18 -0.59
C GLN A 79 -4.80 44.54 0.68
N ALA A 80 -5.61 43.50 0.55
CA ALA A 80 -6.21 42.82 1.69
C ALA A 80 -5.18 42.12 2.60
N GLU A 81 -5.52 42.01 3.88
CA GLU A 81 -4.74 41.27 4.87
C GLU A 81 -4.95 39.76 4.79
N LEU A 82 -6.15 39.29 4.42
CA LEU A 82 -6.42 37.86 4.23
C LEU A 82 -5.76 37.40 2.94
N THR A 83 -4.74 36.55 3.06
CA THR A 83 -3.96 36.09 1.91
C THR A 83 -4.34 34.69 1.50
N ILE A 84 -4.37 34.43 0.20
CA ILE A 84 -4.54 33.09 -0.38
C ILE A 84 -3.28 32.75 -1.15
N ASN A 85 -2.69 31.60 -0.81
CA ASN A 85 -1.45 31.12 -1.39
C ASN A 85 -1.68 29.74 -1.98
N LEU A 86 -1.19 29.52 -3.18
CA LEU A 86 -1.19 28.21 -3.83
C LEU A 86 0.24 27.65 -3.79
N VAL A 87 0.47 26.68 -2.91
CA VAL A 87 1.78 26.11 -2.61
C VAL A 87 1.75 24.64 -2.99
N PHE A 88 2.66 24.19 -3.85
CA PHE A 88 2.66 22.78 -4.25
C PHE A 88 3.24 21.92 -3.14
N ASP A 89 2.40 21.07 -2.55
CA ASP A 89 2.83 20.03 -1.61
C ASP A 89 3.02 18.70 -2.35
N ASP A 90 4.11 18.00 -2.06
CA ASP A 90 4.51 16.73 -2.70
C ASP A 90 3.57 15.56 -2.34
N TYR A 91 2.43 15.81 -1.71
CA TYR A 91 1.47 14.80 -1.27
C TYR A 91 0.92 13.96 -2.42
N GLN A 92 0.53 14.58 -3.54
CA GLN A 92 0.04 13.83 -4.71
C GLN A 92 1.16 12.97 -5.34
N THR A 93 2.38 13.50 -5.38
CA THR A 93 3.59 12.76 -5.79
C THR A 93 3.79 11.55 -4.87
N ALA A 94 3.71 11.75 -3.55
CA ALA A 94 3.86 10.69 -2.56
C ALA A 94 2.76 9.61 -2.66
N GLN A 95 1.51 9.95 -2.95
CA GLN A 95 0.45 8.97 -3.16
C GLN A 95 0.67 8.15 -4.44
N ASN A 96 1.13 8.80 -5.52
CA ASN A 96 1.48 8.13 -6.76
C ASN A 96 2.66 7.17 -6.56
N GLU A 97 3.72 7.61 -5.89
CA GLU A 97 4.86 6.78 -5.50
C GLU A 97 4.45 5.60 -4.61
N ARG A 98 3.56 5.84 -3.65
CA ARG A 98 3.00 4.78 -2.80
C ARG A 98 2.28 3.73 -3.62
N LYS A 99 1.44 4.13 -4.57
CA LYS A 99 0.72 3.22 -5.46
C LYS A 99 1.68 2.39 -6.32
N ILE A 100 2.73 3.03 -6.85
CA ILE A 100 3.78 2.35 -7.63
C ILE A 100 4.49 1.30 -6.76
N ASN A 101 4.86 1.66 -5.53
CA ASN A 101 5.52 0.74 -4.59
C ASN A 101 4.62 -0.44 -4.20
N ILE A 102 3.32 -0.21 -3.95
CA ILE A 102 2.35 -1.28 -3.69
C ILE A 102 2.26 -2.23 -4.89
N ASN A 103 2.12 -1.69 -6.11
CA ASN A 103 2.03 -2.51 -7.31
C ASN A 103 3.29 -3.37 -7.52
N LYS A 104 4.48 -2.80 -7.25
CA LYS A 104 5.74 -3.53 -7.31
C LYS A 104 5.80 -4.68 -6.28
N LEU A 105 5.36 -4.44 -5.04
CA LEU A 105 5.30 -5.49 -4.01
C LEU A 105 4.32 -6.60 -4.38
N LEU A 106 3.15 -6.25 -4.93
CA LEU A 106 2.17 -7.23 -5.41
C LEU A 106 2.72 -8.07 -6.56
N GLN A 107 3.40 -7.45 -7.52
CA GLN A 107 4.06 -8.18 -8.60
C GLN A 107 5.11 -9.15 -8.07
N GLN A 108 5.98 -8.71 -7.15
CA GLN A 108 6.99 -9.58 -6.53
C GLN A 108 6.36 -10.74 -5.75
N GLN A 109 5.25 -10.50 -5.05
CA GLN A 109 4.51 -11.54 -4.36
C GLN A 109 3.94 -12.58 -5.33
N GLU A 110 3.42 -12.15 -6.48
CA GLU A 110 2.88 -13.06 -7.49
C GLU A 110 3.97 -13.90 -8.16
N GLU A 111 5.10 -13.27 -8.52
CA GLU A 111 6.27 -13.98 -9.04
C GLU A 111 6.79 -15.03 -8.06
N TRP A 112 6.80 -14.71 -6.75
CA TRP A 112 7.18 -15.66 -5.71
C TRP A 112 6.18 -16.82 -5.62
N ARG A 113 4.87 -16.55 -5.71
CA ARG A 113 3.80 -17.56 -5.65
C ARG A 113 3.95 -18.59 -6.76
N GLU A 114 4.15 -18.14 -8.00
CA GLU A 114 4.28 -19.02 -9.15
C GLU A 114 5.55 -19.88 -9.08
N LYS A 115 6.69 -19.29 -8.66
CA LYS A 115 7.93 -20.07 -8.44
C LYS A 115 7.77 -21.09 -7.33
N ASN A 116 7.11 -20.74 -6.23
CA ASN A 116 6.88 -21.64 -5.10
C ASN A 116 5.97 -22.81 -5.49
N LYS A 117 4.95 -22.56 -6.32
CA LYS A 117 4.09 -23.59 -6.90
C LYS A 117 4.89 -24.56 -7.79
N ALA A 118 5.77 -24.03 -8.64
CA ALA A 118 6.64 -24.87 -9.49
C ALA A 118 7.57 -25.76 -8.64
N VAL A 119 8.17 -25.22 -7.58
CA VAL A 119 9.01 -25.99 -6.65
C VAL A 119 8.23 -27.10 -5.94
N LEU A 120 6.98 -26.83 -5.54
CA LEU A 120 6.14 -27.85 -4.92
C LEU A 120 5.85 -29.01 -5.88
N LEU A 121 5.56 -28.71 -7.15
CA LEU A 121 5.35 -29.73 -8.19
C LEU A 121 6.63 -30.54 -8.45
N SER A 122 7.79 -29.88 -8.58
CA SER A 122 9.06 -30.58 -8.75
C SER A 122 9.43 -31.46 -7.55
N LYS A 123 9.07 -31.05 -6.34
CA LYS A 123 9.24 -31.87 -5.14
C LYS A 123 8.43 -33.16 -5.21
N GLN A 124 7.15 -33.07 -5.60
CA GLN A 124 6.29 -34.25 -5.77
C GLN A 124 6.86 -35.21 -6.82
N GLN A 125 7.28 -34.69 -7.97
CA GLN A 125 7.91 -35.50 -9.03
C GLN A 125 9.18 -36.20 -8.55
N ILE A 126 10.01 -35.52 -7.76
CA ILE A 126 11.21 -36.12 -7.17
C ILE A 126 10.86 -37.24 -6.19
N GLU A 127 9.84 -37.07 -5.35
CA GLU A 127 9.40 -38.10 -4.41
C GLU A 127 8.87 -39.36 -5.13
N GLU A 128 8.11 -39.17 -6.22
CA GLU A 128 7.64 -40.26 -7.08
C GLU A 128 8.80 -40.98 -7.78
N GLU A 129 9.71 -40.24 -8.43
CA GLU A 129 10.91 -40.80 -9.07
C GLU A 129 11.79 -41.56 -8.06
N THR A 130 11.95 -41.03 -6.84
CA THR A 130 12.72 -41.68 -5.77
C THR A 130 12.15 -43.07 -5.46
N THR A 131 10.82 -43.16 -5.36
CA THR A 131 10.12 -44.40 -5.06
C THR A 131 10.34 -45.43 -6.17
N LEU A 132 10.15 -45.04 -7.42
CA LEU A 132 10.34 -45.91 -8.58
C LEU A 132 11.79 -46.40 -8.73
N LEU A 133 12.77 -45.53 -8.48
CA LEU A 133 14.19 -45.91 -8.55
C LEU A 133 14.58 -46.89 -7.44
N ASN A 134 14.03 -46.70 -6.23
CA ASN A 134 14.25 -47.64 -5.12
C ASN A 134 13.61 -49.00 -5.40
N GLU A 135 12.41 -49.04 -5.96
CA GLU A 135 11.79 -50.29 -6.41
C GLU A 135 12.62 -51.00 -7.47
N ALA A 136 13.09 -50.26 -8.50
CA ALA A 136 13.95 -50.81 -9.55
C ALA A 136 15.27 -51.38 -8.98
N LYS A 137 15.83 -50.72 -7.96
CA LYS A 137 17.02 -51.20 -7.23
C LYS A 137 16.75 -52.52 -6.52
N VAL A 138 15.63 -52.64 -5.80
CA VAL A 138 15.23 -53.89 -5.13
C VAL A 138 15.04 -55.00 -6.15
N GLN A 139 14.34 -54.73 -7.26
CA GLN A 139 14.12 -55.71 -8.33
C GLN A 139 15.43 -56.20 -8.95
N LEU A 140 16.37 -55.28 -9.21
CA LEU A 140 17.68 -55.65 -9.76
C LEU A 140 18.50 -56.48 -8.76
N ASN A 141 18.48 -56.14 -7.48
CA ASN A 141 19.13 -56.92 -6.42
C ASN A 141 18.59 -58.35 -6.37
N ASN A 142 17.27 -58.52 -6.41
CA ASN A 142 16.63 -59.84 -6.45
C ASN A 142 17.09 -60.66 -7.68
N ARG A 143 17.22 -60.02 -8.85
CA ARG A 143 17.73 -60.68 -10.07
C ARG A 143 19.18 -61.12 -9.93
N PHE A 144 20.03 -60.31 -9.29
CA PHE A 144 21.42 -60.67 -8.98
C PHE A 144 21.48 -61.84 -8.00
N GLU A 145 20.68 -61.83 -6.93
CA GLU A 145 20.62 -62.94 -5.97
C GLU A 145 20.20 -64.25 -6.64
N GLN A 146 19.19 -64.21 -7.51
CA GLN A 146 18.77 -65.39 -8.27
C GLN A 146 19.87 -65.87 -9.22
N TYR A 147 20.52 -64.96 -9.94
CA TYR A 147 21.65 -65.29 -10.81
C TYR A 147 22.77 -65.97 -10.03
N GLN A 148 23.12 -65.48 -8.84
CA GLN A 148 24.16 -66.08 -7.99
C GLN A 148 23.80 -67.49 -7.50
N LYS A 149 22.52 -67.73 -7.16
CA LYS A 149 22.02 -69.07 -6.86
C LYS A 149 22.18 -70.00 -8.05
N ASP A 150 21.81 -69.55 -9.25
CA ASP A 150 21.89 -70.34 -10.49
C ASP A 150 23.35 -70.68 -10.84
N VAL A 151 24.27 -69.72 -10.72
CA VAL A 151 25.73 -69.94 -10.91
C VAL A 151 26.27 -70.94 -9.89
N THR A 152 25.84 -70.87 -8.63
CA THR A 152 26.25 -71.83 -7.58
C THR A 152 25.83 -73.25 -7.94
N ILE A 153 24.59 -73.44 -8.39
CA ILE A 153 24.06 -74.75 -8.83
C ILE A 153 24.84 -75.28 -10.03
N PHE A 154 25.14 -74.42 -11.01
CA PHE A 154 25.94 -74.79 -12.19
C PHE A 154 27.34 -75.26 -11.79
N ASN A 155 28.03 -74.53 -10.91
CA ASN A 155 29.38 -74.86 -10.43
C ASN A 155 29.45 -76.16 -9.61
N GLN A 156 28.33 -76.61 -9.03
CA GLN A 156 28.23 -77.88 -8.30
C GLN A 156 28.08 -79.11 -9.22
N GLY A 157 28.14 -78.95 -10.55
CA GLY A 157 28.16 -80.06 -11.51
C GLY A 157 26.78 -80.49 -12.05
N ASN A 158 25.72 -79.74 -11.74
CA ASN A 158 24.38 -79.97 -12.30
C ASN A 158 24.23 -79.32 -13.70
N VAL A 159 25.07 -79.75 -14.64
CA VAL A 159 25.25 -79.14 -15.98
C VAL A 159 24.01 -79.29 -16.89
N GLY A 160 23.02 -80.13 -16.52
CA GLY A 160 21.83 -80.39 -17.34
C GLY A 160 20.72 -79.32 -17.29
N LYS A 161 20.81 -78.34 -16.37
CA LYS A 161 19.73 -77.35 -16.15
C LYS A 161 20.05 -75.95 -16.70
N PHE A 162 21.32 -75.63 -16.92
CA PHE A 162 21.79 -74.31 -17.36
C PHE A 162 23.00 -74.43 -18.30
N ASN A 163 23.04 -73.67 -19.39
CA ASN A 163 24.18 -73.56 -20.29
C ASN A 163 25.09 -72.38 -19.87
N GLN A 164 26.41 -72.57 -19.92
CA GLN A 164 27.41 -71.54 -19.63
C GLN A 164 27.20 -70.26 -20.47
N ALA A 165 26.84 -70.41 -21.74
CA ALA A 165 26.59 -69.27 -22.63
C ALA A 165 25.42 -68.39 -22.16
N ASP A 166 24.38 -69.00 -21.57
CA ASP A 166 23.21 -68.27 -21.08
C ASP A 166 23.53 -67.53 -19.77
N LEU A 167 24.35 -68.12 -18.90
CA LEU A 167 24.85 -67.45 -17.69
C LEU A 167 25.72 -66.22 -18.03
N ILE A 168 26.57 -66.31 -19.06
CA ILE A 168 27.37 -65.17 -19.54
C ILE A 168 26.46 -64.07 -20.11
N LYS A 169 25.47 -64.42 -20.94
CA LYS A 169 24.50 -63.43 -21.48
C LYS A 169 23.74 -62.73 -20.35
N ARG A 170 23.26 -63.48 -19.37
CA ARG A 170 22.53 -62.92 -18.22
C ARG A 170 23.43 -62.03 -17.35
N GLN A 171 24.70 -62.39 -17.17
CA GLN A 171 25.68 -61.54 -16.49
C GLN A 171 25.81 -60.19 -17.21
N ALA A 172 26.00 -60.20 -18.52
CA ALA A 172 26.13 -58.99 -19.33
C ALA A 172 24.86 -58.11 -19.26
N GLU A 173 23.67 -58.73 -19.29
CA GLU A 173 22.39 -58.02 -19.12
C GLU A 173 22.29 -57.35 -17.75
N LEU A 174 22.61 -58.06 -16.67
CA LEU A 174 22.56 -57.52 -15.31
C LEU A 174 23.56 -56.38 -15.12
N THR A 175 24.77 -56.49 -15.68
CA THR A 175 25.75 -55.39 -15.69
C THR A 175 25.22 -54.17 -16.44
N ARG A 176 24.59 -54.36 -17.60
CA ARG A 176 23.98 -53.26 -18.36
C ARG A 176 22.85 -52.58 -17.58
N LEU A 177 21.95 -53.36 -16.97
CA LEU A 177 20.87 -52.83 -16.14
C LEU A 177 21.39 -52.09 -14.90
N SER A 178 22.47 -52.58 -14.29
CA SER A 178 23.15 -51.90 -13.17
C SER A 178 23.71 -50.54 -13.58
N LEU A 179 24.35 -50.46 -14.76
CA LEU A 179 24.90 -49.21 -15.28
C LEU A 179 23.79 -48.19 -15.63
N ASP A 180 22.70 -48.66 -16.27
CA ASP A 180 21.53 -47.83 -16.56
C ASP A 180 20.91 -47.27 -15.28
N LEU A 181 20.68 -48.12 -14.28
CA LEU A 181 20.12 -47.71 -12.99
C LEU A 181 21.05 -46.72 -12.25
N LYS A 182 22.37 -46.94 -12.29
CA LYS A 182 23.36 -46.00 -11.72
C LYS A 182 23.27 -44.63 -12.40
N THR A 183 23.12 -44.60 -13.72
CA THR A 183 22.97 -43.36 -14.49
C THR A 183 21.69 -42.62 -14.10
N LYS A 184 20.57 -43.35 -13.95
CA LYS A 184 19.30 -42.78 -13.49
C LYS A 184 19.40 -42.19 -12.08
N PHE A 185 20.05 -42.87 -11.14
CA PHE A 185 20.31 -42.32 -9.79
C PHE A 185 21.19 -41.06 -9.83
N SER A 186 22.22 -41.02 -10.68
CA SER A 186 23.05 -39.83 -10.84
C SER A 186 22.26 -38.65 -11.40
N HIS A 187 21.44 -38.88 -12.42
CA HIS A 187 20.57 -37.84 -12.97
C HIS A 187 19.54 -37.34 -11.94
N HIS A 188 18.96 -38.25 -11.17
CA HIS A 188 18.02 -37.92 -10.11
C HIS A 188 18.69 -37.11 -8.97
N SER A 189 19.93 -37.45 -8.60
CA SER A 189 20.72 -36.67 -7.65
C SER A 189 20.91 -35.22 -8.12
N ASN A 190 21.22 -35.02 -9.40
CA ASN A 190 21.36 -33.68 -9.97
C ASN A 190 20.04 -32.88 -9.95
N LYS A 191 18.90 -33.55 -10.15
CA LYS A 191 17.57 -32.93 -10.00
C LYS A 191 17.32 -32.47 -8.56
N ILE A 192 17.67 -33.30 -7.57
CA ILE A 192 17.55 -32.95 -6.14
C ILE A 192 18.42 -31.73 -5.81
N GLU A 193 19.68 -31.70 -6.27
CA GLU A 193 20.57 -30.56 -6.06
C GLU A 193 20.02 -29.27 -6.67
N THR A 194 19.47 -29.36 -7.89
CA THR A 194 18.83 -28.23 -8.57
C THR A 194 17.61 -27.73 -7.79
N LEU A 195 16.75 -28.64 -7.32
CA LEU A 195 15.58 -28.29 -6.51
C LEU A 195 15.99 -27.61 -5.20
N ASN A 196 17.02 -28.12 -4.52
CA ASN A 196 17.55 -27.52 -3.29
C ASN A 196 18.06 -26.09 -3.53
N ALA A 197 18.74 -25.85 -4.66
CA ALA A 197 19.18 -24.51 -5.05
C ALA A 197 17.98 -23.57 -5.30
N GLN A 198 16.93 -24.06 -5.98
CA GLN A 198 15.69 -23.29 -6.22
C GLN A 198 14.98 -22.96 -4.90
N ILE A 199 14.85 -23.92 -3.97
CA ILE A 199 14.27 -23.70 -2.64
C ILE A 199 15.03 -22.60 -1.88
N LYS A 200 16.38 -22.64 -1.91
CA LYS A 200 17.21 -21.61 -1.29
C LYS A 200 16.93 -20.22 -1.89
N GLN A 201 16.82 -20.11 -3.21
CA GLN A 201 16.51 -18.85 -3.89
C GLN A 201 15.11 -18.33 -3.53
N ILE A 202 14.10 -19.20 -3.47
CA ILE A 202 12.72 -18.83 -3.10
C ILE A 202 12.66 -18.33 -1.66
N ASN A 203 13.36 -18.99 -0.73
CA ASN A 203 13.43 -18.54 0.67
C ASN A 203 14.12 -17.18 0.79
N GLN A 204 15.19 -16.94 0.01
CA GLN A 204 15.84 -15.63 -0.05
C GLN A 204 14.90 -14.55 -0.61
N GLN A 205 14.17 -14.84 -1.69
CA GLN A 205 13.16 -13.93 -2.25
C GLN A 205 12.05 -13.61 -1.25
N GLN A 206 11.59 -14.61 -0.50
CA GLN A 206 10.59 -14.41 0.56
C GLN A 206 11.08 -13.46 1.65
N ASN A 207 12.33 -13.64 2.10
CA ASN A 207 12.92 -12.79 3.12
C ASN A 207 13.05 -11.33 2.64
N MET A 208 13.51 -11.13 1.40
CA MET A 208 13.59 -9.78 0.81
C MET A 208 12.22 -9.13 0.67
N LEU A 209 11.20 -9.87 0.24
CA LEU A 209 9.82 -9.36 0.14
C LEU A 209 9.28 -8.96 1.52
N ASN A 210 9.48 -9.80 2.55
CA ASN A 210 9.07 -9.49 3.91
C ASN A 210 9.77 -8.23 4.47
N GLN A 211 11.07 -8.05 4.17
CA GLN A 211 11.81 -6.84 4.53
C GLN A 211 11.26 -5.61 3.82
N ALA A 212 11.02 -5.69 2.51
CA ALA A 212 10.47 -4.58 1.73
C ALA A 212 9.07 -4.18 2.21
N ILE A 213 8.22 -5.14 2.59
CA ILE A 213 6.90 -4.87 3.19
C ILE A 213 7.06 -4.16 4.55
N LYS A 214 8.00 -4.61 5.38
CA LYS A 214 8.26 -3.99 6.69
C LYS A 214 8.74 -2.54 6.53
N GLU A 215 9.69 -2.30 5.63
CA GLU A 215 10.21 -0.96 5.33
C GLU A 215 9.11 -0.05 4.77
N PHE A 216 8.30 -0.56 3.86
CA PHE A 216 7.14 0.16 3.32
C PHE A 216 6.15 0.56 4.42
N ASN A 217 5.78 -0.38 5.30
CA ASN A 217 4.86 -0.10 6.41
C ASN A 217 5.42 0.99 7.34
N LEU A 218 6.71 0.90 7.72
CA LEU A 218 7.37 1.93 8.54
C LEU A 218 7.39 3.31 7.86
N SER A 219 7.56 3.37 6.54
CA SER A 219 7.53 4.64 5.79
C SER A 219 6.14 5.29 5.73
N THR A 220 5.08 4.53 6.04
CA THR A 220 3.69 4.97 5.96
C THR A 220 3.05 5.31 7.31
N THR A 221 3.66 4.94 8.44
CA THR A 221 3.09 5.13 9.79
C THR A 221 3.16 6.56 10.31
N ASP A 222 4.04 7.40 9.77
CA ASP A 222 4.30 8.76 10.28
C ASP A 222 3.64 9.89 9.46
N ARG A 223 2.78 9.57 8.49
CA ARG A 223 2.12 10.60 7.65
C ARG A 223 0.67 10.82 8.10
N PRO A 224 0.26 12.06 8.42
CA PRO A 224 -1.12 12.35 8.84
C PRO A 224 -2.11 11.89 7.76
N GLU A 225 -3.09 11.07 8.16
CA GLU A 225 -4.15 10.54 7.28
C GLU A 225 -5.07 11.63 6.71
N THR A 226 -5.01 12.85 7.22
CA THR A 226 -5.85 13.98 6.81
C THR A 226 -5.02 14.99 6.04
N PHE A 227 -4.84 14.74 4.74
CA PHE A 227 -4.47 15.81 3.83
C PHE A 227 -5.65 16.76 3.69
N HIS A 228 -5.46 17.99 4.13
CA HIS A 228 -6.39 19.08 3.83
C HIS A 228 -5.92 19.76 2.54
N LYS A 229 -6.78 19.81 1.52
CA LYS A 229 -6.45 20.48 0.23
C LYS A 229 -6.25 21.98 0.40
N GLY A 230 -6.91 22.55 1.40
CA GLY A 230 -6.77 23.93 1.86
C GLY A 230 -6.55 23.97 3.38
N LEU A 231 -5.95 25.04 3.87
CA LEU A 231 -5.82 25.32 5.30
C LEU A 231 -5.97 26.81 5.56
N PHE A 232 -7.01 27.19 6.26
CA PHE A 232 -7.13 28.51 6.89
C PHE A 232 -6.44 28.54 8.27
N SER A 233 -5.43 29.38 8.43
CA SER A 233 -4.74 29.64 9.70
C SER A 233 -4.12 31.03 9.70
N GLN A 234 -4.13 31.73 10.85
CA GLN A 234 -3.45 33.03 11.02
C GLN A 234 -3.75 34.07 9.92
N ASN A 235 -5.02 34.18 9.50
CA ASN A 235 -5.44 35.10 8.44
C ASN A 235 -4.83 34.79 7.05
N GLN A 236 -4.49 33.53 6.82
CA GLN A 236 -3.96 33.01 5.58
C GLN A 236 -4.71 31.74 5.19
N ILE A 237 -5.03 31.62 3.91
CA ILE A 237 -5.49 30.38 3.28
C ILE A 237 -4.32 29.83 2.46
N GLN A 238 -3.92 28.59 2.75
CA GLN A 238 -2.94 27.85 1.96
C GLN A 238 -3.66 26.74 1.20
N ILE A 239 -3.51 26.70 -0.12
CA ILE A 239 -4.02 25.64 -0.98
C ILE A 239 -2.84 24.80 -1.45
N TYR A 240 -2.92 23.49 -1.23
CA TYR A 240 -1.83 22.55 -1.50
C TYR A 240 -1.94 21.82 -2.84
N GLY A 241 -3.13 21.81 -3.44
CA GLY A 241 -3.38 21.26 -4.77
C GLY A 241 -4.88 21.15 -5.11
N PHE A 242 -5.17 20.97 -6.40
CA PHE A 242 -6.53 20.79 -6.92
C PHE A 242 -6.52 19.89 -8.17
N ASN A 243 -7.62 19.20 -8.41
CA ASN A 243 -7.80 18.28 -9.54
C ASN A 243 -8.47 18.95 -10.76
N SER A 244 -9.18 20.05 -10.55
CA SER A 244 -9.84 20.86 -11.57
C SER A 244 -10.14 22.28 -11.01
N PHE A 245 -10.54 23.22 -11.87
CA PHE A 245 -10.94 24.55 -11.39
C PHE A 245 -12.21 24.52 -10.51
N ASP A 246 -13.14 23.60 -10.77
CA ASP A 246 -14.30 23.37 -9.91
C ASP A 246 -13.92 22.84 -8.52
N ASP A 247 -12.93 21.94 -8.45
CA ASP A 247 -12.37 21.43 -7.19
C ASP A 247 -11.68 22.56 -6.39
N LEU A 248 -10.92 23.41 -7.08
CA LEU A 248 -10.29 24.59 -6.47
C LEU A 248 -11.32 25.58 -5.94
N ARG A 249 -12.38 25.84 -6.72
CA ARG A 249 -13.50 26.72 -6.34
C ARG A 249 -14.16 26.25 -5.05
N LEU A 250 -14.48 24.97 -4.94
CA LEU A 250 -15.09 24.43 -3.71
C LEU A 250 -14.15 24.41 -2.52
N THR A 251 -12.88 24.07 -2.74
CA THR A 251 -11.86 24.11 -1.68
C THR A 251 -11.75 25.53 -1.12
N LEU A 252 -11.64 26.54 -1.98
CA LEU A 252 -11.60 27.94 -1.54
C LEU A 252 -12.88 28.36 -0.79
N ALA A 253 -14.04 27.94 -1.27
CA ALA A 253 -15.31 28.26 -0.61
C ALA A 253 -15.41 27.63 0.78
N HIS A 254 -14.86 26.43 0.98
CA HIS A 254 -14.72 25.80 2.30
C HIS A 254 -13.81 26.61 3.23
N GLU A 255 -12.61 26.98 2.76
CA GLU A 255 -11.66 27.78 3.56
C GLU A 255 -12.20 29.17 3.88
N PHE A 256 -13.01 29.75 2.99
CA PHE A 256 -13.79 30.95 3.27
C PHE A 256 -14.79 30.73 4.41
N GLY A 257 -15.47 29.59 4.47
CA GLY A 257 -16.29 29.25 5.63
C GLY A 257 -15.50 29.27 6.94
N HIS A 258 -14.27 28.75 6.95
CA HIS A 258 -13.39 28.89 8.11
C HIS A 258 -12.99 30.33 8.41
N ALA A 259 -12.73 31.16 7.39
CA ALA A 259 -12.47 32.59 7.56
C ALA A 259 -13.69 33.36 8.13
N LEU A 260 -14.91 32.86 7.91
CA LEU A 260 -16.14 33.34 8.54
C LEU A 260 -16.33 32.85 9.98
N GLY A 261 -15.45 31.98 10.47
CA GLY A 261 -15.52 31.37 11.79
C GLY A 261 -16.33 30.08 11.85
N LEU A 262 -16.74 29.52 10.71
CA LEU A 262 -17.52 28.29 10.64
C LEU A 262 -16.64 27.07 10.92
N LYS A 263 -17.19 26.13 11.70
CA LYS A 263 -16.57 24.83 11.98
C LYS A 263 -17.03 23.78 10.96
N HIS A 264 -16.47 22.58 11.05
CA HIS A 264 -16.93 21.49 10.21
C HIS A 264 -18.35 21.03 10.56
N THR A 265 -19.09 20.57 9.55
CA THR A 265 -20.35 19.85 9.69
C THR A 265 -20.12 18.33 9.57
N THR A 266 -21.16 17.55 9.83
CA THR A 266 -21.15 16.08 9.65
C THR A 266 -21.92 15.62 8.39
N ASP A 267 -22.62 16.53 7.71
CA ASP A 267 -23.37 16.25 6.48
C ASP A 267 -22.40 16.07 5.30
N PRO A 268 -22.30 14.89 4.67
CA PRO A 268 -21.36 14.65 3.57
C PRO A 268 -21.61 15.48 2.31
N LYS A 269 -22.77 16.17 2.21
CA LYS A 269 -23.13 17.07 1.11
C LYS A 269 -22.87 18.54 1.43
N SER A 270 -22.63 18.88 2.70
CA SER A 270 -22.36 20.26 3.14
C SER A 270 -21.01 20.75 2.63
N LEU A 271 -20.91 22.04 2.32
CA LEU A 271 -19.65 22.68 1.95
C LEU A 271 -18.63 22.52 3.06
N MET A 272 -19.05 22.72 4.33
CA MET A 272 -18.21 22.62 5.51
C MET A 272 -17.94 21.19 6.00
N TYR A 273 -18.26 20.17 5.20
CA TYR A 273 -17.84 18.80 5.50
C TYR A 273 -16.31 18.66 5.37
N PRO A 274 -15.59 17.97 6.27
CA PRO A 274 -14.11 17.97 6.29
C PRO A 274 -13.41 17.41 5.05
N ARG A 275 -14.15 16.81 4.10
CA ARG A 275 -13.61 16.17 2.90
C ARG A 275 -14.58 16.39 1.73
N LEU A 276 -14.08 16.65 0.53
CA LEU A 276 -14.92 16.59 -0.67
C LEU A 276 -15.33 15.13 -0.90
N LYS A 277 -16.64 14.88 -0.96
CA LYS A 277 -17.25 13.55 -1.02
C LYS A 277 -18.50 13.53 -1.91
N GLU A 278 -19.63 14.04 -1.42
CA GLU A 278 -20.94 13.94 -2.09
C GLU A 278 -21.45 15.30 -2.64
N GLN A 279 -20.62 16.34 -2.59
CA GLN A 279 -20.90 17.65 -3.14
C GLN A 279 -20.95 17.61 -4.68
N ASP A 280 -21.93 18.29 -5.27
CA ASP A 280 -21.96 18.54 -6.72
C ASP A 280 -20.90 19.59 -7.07
N ILE A 281 -19.74 19.14 -7.57
CA ILE A 281 -18.60 20.02 -7.83
C ILE A 281 -18.87 21.10 -8.89
N HIS A 282 -19.80 20.85 -9.82
CA HIS A 282 -20.08 21.78 -10.92
C HIS A 282 -21.17 22.79 -10.55
N ASN A 283 -22.24 22.34 -9.89
CA ASN A 283 -23.42 23.18 -9.59
C ASN A 283 -23.73 23.25 -8.09
N PHE A 284 -22.68 23.27 -7.27
CA PHE A 284 -22.81 23.30 -5.82
C PHE A 284 -23.72 24.43 -5.30
N LYS A 285 -24.56 24.09 -4.32
CA LYS A 285 -25.37 25.01 -3.54
C LYS A 285 -25.18 24.69 -2.06
N LEU A 286 -25.15 25.71 -1.22
CA LEU A 286 -25.06 25.54 0.23
C LEU A 286 -26.20 24.63 0.70
N THR A 287 -25.88 23.64 1.54
CA THR A 287 -26.90 22.78 2.12
C THR A 287 -27.58 23.48 3.29
N HIS A 288 -28.70 22.92 3.76
CA HIS A 288 -29.36 23.44 4.95
C HIS A 288 -28.42 23.46 6.16
N SER A 289 -27.55 22.45 6.30
CA SER A 289 -26.54 22.41 7.36
C SER A 289 -25.51 23.54 7.27
N ASP A 290 -25.13 23.96 6.05
CA ASP A 290 -24.25 25.12 5.88
C ASP A 290 -24.96 26.42 6.31
N LEU A 291 -26.23 26.59 5.92
CA LEU A 291 -27.02 27.78 6.23
C LEU A 291 -27.38 27.87 7.73
N ASP A 292 -27.67 26.74 8.36
CA ASP A 292 -27.91 26.65 9.81
C ASP A 292 -26.64 26.96 10.59
N LEU A 293 -25.49 26.46 10.13
CA LEU A 293 -24.21 26.77 10.74
C LEU A 293 -23.86 28.26 10.60
N LEU A 294 -24.12 28.85 9.42
CA LEU A 294 -23.95 30.26 9.17
C LEU A 294 -24.85 31.10 10.09
N SER A 295 -26.15 30.81 10.12
CA SER A 295 -27.13 31.56 10.90
C SER A 295 -26.94 31.42 12.41
N SER A 296 -26.56 30.25 12.92
CA SER A 296 -26.27 30.03 14.35
C SER A 296 -25.01 30.77 14.81
N THR A 297 -24.00 30.87 13.95
CA THR A 297 -22.79 31.65 14.19
C THR A 297 -23.08 33.15 14.26
N TYR A 298 -24.06 33.66 13.49
CA TYR A 298 -24.38 35.09 13.44
C TYR A 298 -25.55 35.53 14.35
N SER A 299 -26.53 34.67 14.61
CA SER A 299 -27.66 34.99 15.50
C SER A 299 -27.27 35.05 16.98
N SER A 300 -26.14 34.44 17.35
CA SER A 300 -25.60 34.44 18.72
C SER A 300 -24.77 35.70 19.04
N ASN A 301 -24.27 36.41 18.03
CA ASN A 301 -23.47 37.63 18.20
C ASN A 301 -24.33 38.90 18.28
N ASP A 302 -25.54 38.90 17.71
CA ASP A 302 -26.47 40.05 17.80
C ASP A 302 -27.20 40.17 19.15
N LYS A 303 -27.12 39.16 20.02
CA LYS A 303 -27.76 39.19 21.36
C LYS A 303 -26.87 39.68 22.50
N ASN A 304 -25.62 40.05 22.20
CA ASN A 304 -24.63 40.53 23.18
C ASN A 304 -24.22 42.00 22.96
N HIS A 305 -25.05 42.77 22.25
CA HIS A 305 -24.94 44.24 22.17
C HIS A 305 -26.14 44.92 22.82
#